data_AF-A0A8J3SJA1-F1
#
_entry.id   AF-A0A8J3SJA1-F1
#
_cell.length_a   1.000
_cell.length_b   1.000
_cell.length_c   1.000
_cell.angle_alpha   90.00
_cell.angle_beta   90.00
_cell.angle_gamma   90.00
#
_symmetry.space_group_name_H-M   'P 1'
#
loop_
_entity.id
_entity.type
_entity.pdbx_description
1 polymer ?
#
loop_
_entity_poly.entity_id
_entity_poly.type
_entity_poly.pdbx_seq_one_letter_code
_entity_poly.pdbx_strand_id
1 'polypeptide(L)'
;MKSTTAVKDRLKDLNTALAAKAEEIDQYAKAWKDETGEGHFVIGTGEYAKFAKAVNDADEIRQAIVVAQKGLGVFSFMTDPAGPAPAAGTDQVQQQHALIAAKSLADEWLASEAFSEMRESGWRRFGQIAGFEKGLASFQVKDVFSAMAGNITLPALGRQENLGLTPRMLRPGRVRDLFPAERTTANLLWGIRETGFTNRAAAVPERRAANGVDAPTGGPTDVYGLKPRSDLTVVPVSYPIATIAHIMYAHRNTLEDEPRLRGLIDRDMIDGIKMQEDWQILYGDGVGENLTGLFNTSGVQTYTGNSADSLSAQVRRAMTRSILAYFMPNGVVMHPLDWENLELEKDANGAYVIAVSVAVGGEKRVWRLDVVDTPAIQEGRFVLGAWGTGAKLYDREQVNIQVSTENRDMFERNAVTIRCEERVGLVVDRPESFVIGTFTEPA
;
A
#
# COMPACT_ATOMS: atom_id res chain seq x y z
N MET A 1 7.19 -48.11 -12.40
CA MET A 1 5.84 -47.51 -12.23
C MET A 1 5.27 -47.95 -10.89
N LYS A 2 5.38 -47.14 -9.83
CA LYS A 2 4.54 -47.31 -8.63
C LYS A 2 3.27 -46.50 -8.91
N SER A 3 2.11 -47.17 -8.95
CA SER A 3 0.84 -46.56 -9.33
C SER A 3 0.42 -45.47 -8.34
N THR A 4 -0.37 -44.48 -8.80
CA THR A 4 -0.99 -43.43 -7.96
C THR A 4 -1.70 -43.99 -6.72
N THR A 5 -2.21 -45.21 -6.81
CA THR A 5 -2.81 -45.98 -5.71
C THR A 5 -1.79 -46.26 -4.59
N ALA A 6 -0.58 -46.71 -4.91
CA ALA A 6 0.45 -47.01 -3.91
C ALA A 6 0.93 -45.76 -3.14
N VAL A 7 0.89 -44.58 -3.77
CA VAL A 7 1.24 -43.30 -3.11
C VAL A 7 0.11 -42.84 -2.18
N LYS A 8 -1.16 -43.05 -2.56
CA LYS A 8 -2.33 -42.79 -1.70
C LYS A 8 -2.35 -43.69 -0.47
N ASP A 9 -2.05 -44.98 -0.64
CA ASP A 9 -1.95 -45.94 0.47
C ASP A 9 -0.82 -45.55 1.42
N ARG A 10 0.35 -45.15 0.88
CA ARG A 10 1.46 -44.66 1.71
C ARG A 10 1.12 -43.38 2.47
N LEU A 11 0.35 -42.46 1.88
CA LEU A 11 -0.14 -41.26 2.57
C LEU A 11 -1.09 -41.61 3.72
N LYS A 12 -1.95 -42.61 3.53
CA LYS A 12 -2.84 -43.10 4.59
C LYS A 12 -2.05 -43.72 5.75
N ASP A 13 -1.02 -44.50 5.45
CA ASP A 13 -0.13 -45.08 6.45
C ASP A 13 0.65 -44.00 7.22
N LEU A 14 1.20 -43.00 6.51
CA LEU A 14 1.93 -41.90 7.13
C LEU A 14 1.04 -41.00 7.99
N ASN A 15 -0.20 -40.75 7.57
CA ASN A 15 -1.18 -40.01 8.38
C ASN A 15 -1.57 -40.78 9.64
N THR A 16 -1.69 -42.11 9.54
CA THR A 16 -1.97 -42.98 10.70
C THR A 16 -0.78 -43.01 11.67
N ALA A 17 0.44 -43.07 11.16
CA ALA A 17 1.67 -42.99 11.96
C ALA A 17 1.84 -41.61 12.65
N LEU A 18 1.46 -40.52 11.97
CA LEU A 18 1.47 -39.18 12.56
C LEU A 18 0.43 -39.03 13.68
N ALA A 19 -0.76 -39.61 13.51
CA ALA A 19 -1.77 -39.64 14.56
C ALA A 19 -1.29 -40.41 15.80
N ALA A 20 -0.68 -41.59 15.62
CA ALA A 20 -0.10 -42.36 16.73
C ALA A 20 1.03 -41.59 17.44
N LYS A 21 1.88 -40.86 16.71
CA LYS A 21 2.93 -40.03 17.32
C LYS A 21 2.38 -38.80 18.04
N ALA A 22 1.31 -38.19 17.52
CA ALA A 22 0.61 -37.11 18.22
C ALA A 22 0.00 -37.58 19.54
N GLU A 23 -0.56 -38.80 19.58
CA GLU A 23 -1.06 -39.41 20.82
C GLU A 23 0.06 -39.72 21.82
N GLU A 24 1.22 -40.21 21.36
CA GLU A 24 2.40 -40.40 22.23
C GLU A 24 2.88 -39.06 22.83
N ILE A 25 2.94 -37.99 22.02
CA ILE A 25 3.32 -36.63 22.46
C ILE A 25 2.32 -36.11 23.51
N ASP A 26 1.02 -36.30 23.30
CA ASP A 26 -0.03 -35.90 24.24
C ASP A 26 0.02 -36.70 25.55
N GLN A 27 0.36 -37.99 25.49
CA GLN A 27 0.60 -38.81 26.70
C GLN A 27 1.81 -38.32 27.50
N TYR A 28 2.90 -37.94 26.84
CA TYR A 28 4.06 -37.35 27.50
C TYR A 28 3.73 -35.98 28.10
N ALA A 29 2.98 -35.14 27.39
CA ALA A 29 2.56 -33.83 27.88
C ALA A 29 1.63 -33.94 29.10
N LYS A 30 0.72 -34.91 29.13
CA LYS A 30 -0.19 -35.18 30.26
C LYS A 30 0.48 -35.81 31.48
N ALA A 31 1.66 -36.40 31.32
CA ALA A 31 2.44 -36.94 32.43
C ALA A 31 3.11 -35.83 33.26
N TRP A 32 3.18 -34.61 32.75
CA TRP A 32 3.76 -33.47 33.45
C TRP A 32 2.76 -32.91 34.46
N LYS A 33 3.07 -33.01 35.75
CA LYS A 33 2.28 -32.41 36.83
C LYS A 33 2.94 -31.13 37.31
N ASP A 34 2.12 -30.12 37.59
CA ASP A 34 2.50 -28.91 38.30
C ASP A 34 2.46 -29.20 39.80
N GLU A 35 3.61 -29.24 40.47
CA GLU A 35 3.68 -29.48 41.92
C GLU A 35 3.59 -28.19 42.76
N THR A 36 3.41 -27.02 42.13
CA THR A 36 3.39 -25.73 42.84
C THR A 36 2.19 -24.83 42.55
N GLY A 37 1.37 -25.13 41.54
CA GLY A 37 0.14 -24.39 41.26
C GLY A 37 0.34 -22.98 40.71
N GLU A 38 1.56 -22.64 40.27
CA GLU A 38 1.92 -21.36 39.65
C GLU A 38 2.53 -21.53 38.24
N GLY A 39 2.34 -22.68 37.57
CA GLY A 39 2.69 -22.84 36.15
C GLY A 39 4.15 -23.16 35.85
N HIS A 40 4.91 -23.65 36.82
CA HIS A 40 6.30 -24.08 36.63
C HIS A 40 6.40 -25.62 36.59
N PHE A 41 6.51 -26.19 35.39
CA PHE A 41 6.74 -27.62 35.18
C PHE A 41 8.24 -27.94 35.31
N VAL A 42 8.64 -28.66 36.36
CA VAL A 42 10.00 -29.21 36.48
C VAL A 42 10.03 -30.56 35.79
N ILE A 43 10.50 -30.60 34.55
CA ILE A 43 10.59 -31.83 33.74
C ILE A 43 11.97 -32.47 33.96
N GLY A 44 12.00 -33.76 34.29
CA GLY A 44 13.25 -34.52 34.36
C GLY A 44 13.94 -34.58 32.99
N THR A 45 15.26 -34.38 32.94
CA THR A 45 16.04 -34.30 31.68
C THR A 45 15.86 -35.53 30.77
N GLY A 46 15.62 -36.72 31.35
CA GLY A 46 15.33 -37.95 30.60
C GLY A 46 13.93 -38.03 30.00
N GLU A 47 12.94 -37.36 30.57
CA GLU A 47 11.56 -37.31 30.05
C GLU A 47 11.44 -36.27 28.93
N TYR A 48 12.10 -35.12 29.10
CA TYR A 48 12.25 -34.12 28.05
C TYR A 48 12.92 -34.71 26.81
N ALA A 49 13.97 -35.53 26.97
CA ALA A 49 14.66 -36.18 25.84
C ALA A 49 13.74 -37.15 25.05
N LYS A 50 12.83 -37.85 25.72
CA LYS A 50 11.84 -38.73 25.06
C LYS A 50 10.78 -37.93 24.31
N PHE A 51 10.29 -36.85 24.92
CA PHE A 51 9.35 -35.91 24.28
C PHE A 51 9.97 -35.26 23.04
N ALA A 52 11.17 -34.70 23.16
CA ALA A 52 11.87 -34.06 22.05
C ALA A 52 12.13 -35.04 20.88
N LYS A 53 12.46 -36.30 21.20
CA LYS A 53 12.59 -37.35 20.17
C LYS A 53 11.25 -37.64 19.47
N ALA A 54 10.16 -37.76 20.22
CA ALA A 54 8.83 -38.00 19.64
C ALA A 54 8.35 -36.85 18.73
N VAL A 55 8.66 -35.59 19.10
CA VAL A 55 8.37 -34.40 18.28
C VAL A 55 9.19 -34.41 16.98
N ASN A 56 10.49 -34.70 17.06
CA ASN A 56 11.34 -34.80 15.86
C ASN A 56 10.88 -35.93 14.92
N ASP A 57 10.54 -37.10 15.46
CA ASP A 57 9.99 -38.21 14.66
C ASP A 57 8.66 -37.81 13.97
N ALA A 58 7.81 -37.01 14.63
CA ALA A 58 6.57 -36.50 14.05
C ALA A 58 6.81 -35.47 12.93
N ASP A 59 7.80 -34.59 13.09
CA ASP A 59 8.19 -33.63 12.05
C ASP A 59 8.75 -34.33 10.80
N GLU A 60 9.54 -35.39 10.95
CA GLU A 60 10.02 -36.20 9.82
C GLU A 60 8.85 -36.87 9.07
N ILE A 61 7.85 -37.41 9.78
CA ILE A 61 6.65 -37.98 9.16
C ILE A 61 5.85 -36.90 8.43
N ARG A 62 5.71 -35.71 9.02
CA ARG A 62 5.03 -34.56 8.38
C ARG A 62 5.73 -34.15 7.09
N GLN A 63 7.06 -34.07 7.08
CA GLN A 63 7.84 -33.78 5.88
C GLN A 63 7.65 -34.87 4.81
N ALA A 64 7.62 -36.15 5.21
CA ALA A 64 7.37 -37.26 4.29
C ALA A 64 5.97 -37.19 3.65
N ILE A 65 4.94 -36.74 4.38
CA ILE A 65 3.58 -36.52 3.85
C ILE A 65 3.59 -35.43 2.77
N VAL A 66 4.26 -34.31 3.02
CA VAL A 66 4.36 -33.21 2.04
C VAL A 66 5.05 -33.66 0.76
N VAL A 67 6.13 -34.44 0.89
CA VAL A 67 6.85 -35.00 -0.28
C VAL A 67 5.98 -35.99 -1.05
N ALA A 68 5.25 -36.86 -0.35
CA ALA A 68 4.34 -37.82 -0.98
C ALA A 68 3.15 -37.14 -1.68
N GLN A 69 2.59 -36.07 -1.11
CA GLN A 69 1.55 -35.24 -1.74
C GLN A 69 2.06 -34.56 -3.02
N LYS A 70 3.27 -33.99 -2.99
CA LYS A 70 3.90 -33.39 -4.18
C LYS A 70 4.13 -34.44 -5.27
N GLY A 71 4.58 -35.64 -4.91
CA GLY A 71 4.72 -36.76 -5.85
C GLY A 71 3.41 -37.12 -6.54
N LEU A 72 2.29 -37.08 -5.81
CA LEU A 72 0.95 -37.36 -6.32
C LEU A 72 0.54 -36.39 -7.45
N GLY A 73 0.87 -35.10 -7.30
CA GLY A 73 0.64 -34.07 -8.33
C GLY A 73 1.46 -34.25 -9.61
N VAL A 74 2.65 -34.86 -9.51
CA VAL A 74 3.49 -35.20 -10.66
C VAL A 74 2.94 -36.44 -11.39
N PHE A 75 2.44 -37.43 -10.66
CA PHE A 75 1.87 -38.63 -11.28
C PHE A 75 0.54 -38.36 -11.99
N SER A 76 -0.30 -37.46 -11.49
CA SER A 76 -1.53 -37.03 -12.21
C SER A 76 -1.20 -36.40 -13.56
N PHE A 77 -0.13 -35.61 -13.65
CA PHE A 77 0.29 -34.97 -14.89
C PHE A 77 0.79 -35.96 -15.96
N MET A 78 1.32 -37.12 -15.55
CA MET A 78 1.82 -38.15 -16.48
C MET A 78 0.74 -39.11 -16.98
N THR A 79 -0.42 -39.20 -16.31
CA THR A 79 -1.47 -40.18 -16.63
C THR A 79 -2.65 -39.63 -17.41
N ASP A 80 -2.70 -38.32 -17.66
CA ASP A 80 -3.74 -37.73 -18.51
C ASP A 80 -3.45 -38.01 -20.00
N PRO A 81 -4.44 -38.51 -20.78
CA PRO A 81 -4.23 -38.83 -22.19
C PRO A 81 -4.03 -37.54 -23.01
N ALA A 82 -3.07 -37.60 -23.96
CA ALA A 82 -2.75 -36.50 -24.86
C ALA A 82 -3.92 -36.17 -25.81
N GLY A 83 -4.80 -35.26 -25.37
CA GLY A 83 -5.78 -34.54 -26.18
C GLY A 83 -5.22 -33.20 -26.70
N PRO A 84 -5.85 -32.60 -27.72
CA PRO A 84 -5.20 -31.65 -28.63
C PRO A 84 -4.69 -30.39 -27.92
N ALA A 85 -3.48 -29.99 -28.34
CA ALA A 85 -2.65 -28.92 -27.76
C ALA A 85 -3.45 -27.73 -27.19
N PRO A 86 -3.30 -27.41 -25.89
CA PRO A 86 -3.82 -26.17 -25.36
C PRO A 86 -2.92 -25.03 -25.82
N ALA A 87 -3.55 -23.98 -26.33
CA ALA A 87 -2.92 -22.73 -26.73
C ALA A 87 -2.08 -22.17 -25.57
N ALA A 88 -0.76 -22.19 -25.75
CA ALA A 88 0.15 -21.42 -24.92
C ALA A 88 -0.17 -19.93 -25.13
N GLY A 89 -0.88 -19.33 -24.18
CA GLY A 89 -1.17 -17.89 -24.22
C GLY A 89 -2.13 -17.36 -23.16
N THR A 90 -3.01 -18.18 -22.57
CA THR A 90 -4.04 -17.67 -21.65
C THR A 90 -3.90 -18.11 -20.19
N ASP A 91 -3.20 -19.21 -19.90
CA ASP A 91 -3.07 -19.71 -18.51
C ASP A 91 -1.91 -19.09 -17.71
N GLN A 92 -0.91 -18.47 -18.38
CA GLN A 92 0.10 -17.70 -17.65
C GLN A 92 -0.42 -16.33 -17.18
N VAL A 93 -1.42 -15.77 -17.87
CA VAL A 93 -2.06 -14.51 -17.45
C VAL A 93 -2.89 -14.76 -16.19
N GLN A 94 -3.64 -15.85 -16.13
CA GLN A 94 -4.47 -16.18 -14.96
C GLN A 94 -3.67 -16.63 -13.72
N GLN A 95 -2.50 -17.26 -13.91
CA GLN A 95 -1.60 -17.60 -12.80
C GLN A 95 -0.77 -16.42 -12.30
N GLN A 96 -0.52 -15.39 -13.12
CA GLN A 96 0.06 -14.13 -12.63
C GLN A 96 -0.94 -13.29 -11.82
N HIS A 97 -2.23 -13.31 -12.16
CA HIS A 97 -3.24 -12.58 -11.38
C HIS A 97 -3.54 -13.20 -10.01
N ALA A 98 -3.28 -14.50 -9.80
CA ALA A 98 -3.45 -15.15 -8.49
C ALA A 98 -2.32 -14.85 -7.49
N LEU A 99 -1.17 -14.37 -7.95
CA LEU A 99 0.00 -14.04 -7.12
C LEU A 99 0.10 -12.53 -6.79
N ILE A 100 -0.78 -11.70 -7.35
CA ILE A 100 -0.94 -10.27 -7.03
C ILE A 100 -2.40 -9.98 -6.63
N ALA A 101 -3.08 -10.95 -6.02
CA ALA A 101 -4.18 -10.64 -5.13
C ALA A 101 -3.55 -10.41 -3.76
N ALA A 102 -3.06 -9.19 -3.51
CA ALA A 102 -3.01 -8.71 -2.13
C ALA A 102 -4.44 -8.92 -1.61
N LYS A 103 -4.62 -9.80 -0.63
CA LYS A 103 -5.92 -9.97 0.01
C LYS A 103 -6.40 -8.57 0.35
N SER A 104 -7.62 -8.22 -0.07
CA SER A 104 -8.17 -6.93 0.31
C SER A 104 -8.12 -6.84 1.84
N LEU A 105 -7.90 -5.66 2.40
CA LEU A 105 -7.97 -5.48 3.87
C LEU A 105 -9.32 -5.99 4.41
N ALA A 106 -10.38 -5.95 3.61
CA ALA A 106 -11.66 -6.58 3.93
C ALA A 106 -11.61 -8.11 3.93
N ASP A 107 -10.85 -8.77 3.05
CA ASP A 107 -10.62 -10.22 3.09
C ASP A 107 -9.77 -10.64 4.28
N GLU A 108 -8.79 -9.83 4.66
CA GLU A 108 -7.98 -10.06 5.86
C GLU A 108 -8.78 -9.82 7.14
N TRP A 109 -9.68 -8.82 7.15
CA TRP A 109 -10.59 -8.57 8.26
C TRP A 109 -11.65 -9.67 8.41
N LEU A 110 -12.27 -10.10 7.31
CA LEU A 110 -13.27 -11.19 7.32
C LEU A 110 -12.64 -12.55 7.65
N ALA A 111 -11.35 -12.75 7.34
CA ALA A 111 -10.58 -13.91 7.74
C ALA A 111 -9.94 -13.80 9.14
N SER A 112 -10.09 -12.65 9.82
CA SER A 112 -9.51 -12.45 11.16
C SER A 112 -10.25 -13.29 12.21
N GLU A 113 -9.50 -13.83 13.17
CA GLU A 113 -10.03 -14.61 14.28
C GLU A 113 -11.06 -13.82 15.09
N ALA A 114 -10.86 -12.50 15.24
CA ALA A 114 -11.81 -11.60 15.89
C ALA A 114 -13.18 -11.51 15.17
N PHE A 115 -13.20 -11.52 13.82
CA PHE A 115 -14.45 -11.54 13.07
C PHE A 115 -15.13 -12.92 13.16
N SER A 116 -14.33 -13.99 13.14
CA SER A 116 -14.83 -15.36 13.36
C SER A 116 -15.42 -15.52 14.77
N GLU A 117 -14.78 -14.98 15.80
CA GLU A 117 -15.26 -14.99 17.19
C GLU A 117 -16.51 -14.11 17.38
N MET A 118 -16.58 -12.95 16.72
CA MET A 118 -17.80 -12.12 16.71
C MET A 118 -18.97 -12.85 16.02
N ARG A 119 -18.70 -13.58 14.94
CA ARG A 119 -19.67 -14.41 14.23
C ARG A 119 -20.12 -15.61 15.06
N GLU A 120 -19.19 -16.32 15.70
CA GLU A 120 -19.46 -17.52 16.51
C GLU A 120 -20.18 -17.18 17.83
N SER A 121 -19.90 -16.02 18.41
CA SER A 121 -20.57 -15.53 19.62
C SER A 121 -21.96 -14.92 19.37
N GLY A 122 -22.45 -14.95 18.12
CA GLY A 122 -23.76 -14.44 17.74
C GLY A 122 -23.95 -12.96 18.06
N TRP A 123 -22.87 -12.17 18.02
CA TRP A 123 -22.85 -10.73 18.26
C TRP A 123 -23.33 -10.31 19.66
N ARG A 124 -23.15 -11.17 20.70
CA ARG A 124 -23.76 -10.99 22.03
C ARG A 124 -22.79 -10.94 23.22
N ARG A 125 -21.47 -10.86 23.02
CA ARG A 125 -20.52 -10.85 24.15
C ARG A 125 -19.55 -9.67 24.13
N PHE A 126 -19.52 -8.97 25.26
CA PHE A 126 -18.81 -7.72 25.55
C PHE A 126 -17.28 -7.88 25.60
N GLY A 127 -16.59 -6.86 25.07
CA GLY A 127 -15.32 -6.33 25.59
C GLY A 127 -14.05 -7.14 25.33
N GLN A 128 -13.51 -7.09 24.11
CA GLN A 128 -12.07 -7.25 23.87
C GLN A 128 -11.56 -6.26 22.81
N ILE A 129 -10.42 -5.64 23.11
CA ILE A 129 -9.65 -4.77 22.22
C ILE A 129 -8.66 -5.69 21.50
N ALA A 130 -8.80 -5.88 20.20
CA ALA A 130 -7.92 -6.73 19.42
C ALA A 130 -6.61 -5.99 19.07
N GLY A 131 -5.51 -6.43 19.67
CA GLY A 131 -4.14 -6.12 19.24
C GLY A 131 -3.61 -7.26 18.36
N PHE A 132 -2.96 -6.92 17.24
CA PHE A 132 -2.48 -7.89 16.26
C PHE A 132 -1.03 -8.33 16.55
N GLU A 133 -0.81 -9.62 16.79
CA GLU A 133 0.47 -10.32 16.60
C GLU A 133 0.26 -11.64 15.82
N LYS A 134 1.31 -12.04 15.10
CA LYS A 134 1.33 -12.86 13.87
C LYS A 134 1.34 -14.38 14.13
N GLY A 135 0.68 -15.19 13.29
CA GLY A 135 0.90 -16.65 13.23
C GLY A 135 0.12 -17.39 12.13
N LEU A 136 0.81 -18.09 11.23
CA LEU A 136 0.27 -18.90 10.13
C LEU A 136 -0.17 -20.31 10.63
N ALA A 137 -1.45 -20.69 10.52
CA ALA A 137 -1.91 -22.11 10.46
C ALA A 137 -3.43 -22.14 10.13
N SER A 138 -3.84 -22.58 8.95
CA SER A 138 -4.21 -23.95 8.53
C SER A 138 -5.74 -24.17 8.50
N PHE A 139 -6.25 -24.35 7.29
CA PHE A 139 -7.65 -24.62 6.98
C PHE A 139 -8.02 -26.09 7.23
N GLN A 140 -9.14 -26.34 7.91
CA GLN A 140 -9.93 -27.55 7.79
C GLN A 140 -11.38 -27.16 7.46
N VAL A 141 -11.89 -27.62 6.32
CA VAL A 141 -13.34 -27.75 6.10
C VAL A 141 -13.59 -29.18 5.67
N LYS A 142 -14.37 -29.90 6.47
CA LYS A 142 -14.95 -31.18 6.12
C LYS A 142 -16.44 -31.07 6.47
N ASP A 143 -17.29 -31.21 5.46
CA ASP A 143 -18.37 -32.21 5.49
C ASP A 143 -19.11 -32.27 4.15
N VAL A 144 -18.93 -33.41 3.49
CA VAL A 144 -19.70 -33.86 2.32
C VAL A 144 -20.27 -35.22 2.69
N PHE A 145 -21.43 -35.25 3.36
CA PHE A 145 -22.24 -36.45 3.52
C PHE A 145 -23.71 -36.07 3.70
N SER A 146 -24.45 -36.01 2.58
CA SER A 146 -25.86 -36.41 2.47
C SER A 146 -26.34 -36.20 1.02
N ALA A 147 -25.61 -36.75 0.06
CA ALA A 147 -26.16 -37.03 -1.26
C ALA A 147 -26.61 -38.49 -1.24
N MET A 148 -27.92 -38.71 -1.09
CA MET A 148 -28.72 -39.84 -1.61
C MET A 148 -29.95 -40.11 -0.71
N ALA A 149 -31.07 -39.45 -1.02
CA ALA A 149 -32.43 -39.99 -0.94
C ALA A 149 -33.38 -38.93 -1.53
N GLY A 150 -34.04 -39.29 -2.64
CA GLY A 150 -34.94 -38.36 -3.34
C GLY A 150 -36.16 -38.00 -2.50
N ASN A 151 -36.47 -36.71 -2.47
CA ASN A 151 -37.83 -36.21 -2.29
C ASN A 151 -37.99 -34.97 -3.18
N ILE A 152 -39.04 -34.97 -3.98
CA ILE A 152 -39.40 -33.89 -4.90
C ILE A 152 -39.65 -32.61 -4.09
N THR A 153 -38.78 -31.60 -4.25
CA THR A 153 -39.04 -30.24 -3.77
C THR A 153 -39.54 -29.40 -4.95
N LEU A 154 -40.79 -28.94 -4.84
CA LEU A 154 -41.38 -27.86 -5.62
C LEU A 154 -40.37 -26.70 -5.79
N PRO A 155 -40.36 -25.95 -6.92
CA PRO A 155 -39.49 -24.80 -7.06
C PRO A 155 -39.79 -23.84 -5.89
N ALA A 156 -38.84 -23.75 -4.97
CA ALA A 156 -38.90 -22.83 -3.86
C ALA A 156 -39.17 -21.43 -4.43
N LEU A 157 -40.20 -20.79 -3.88
CA LEU A 157 -40.46 -19.37 -4.05
C LEU A 157 -39.13 -18.62 -3.89
N GLY A 158 -38.69 -17.99 -4.98
CA GLY A 158 -37.51 -17.14 -5.11
C GLY A 158 -36.43 -17.32 -4.04
N ARG A 159 -35.36 -18.06 -4.36
CA ARG A 159 -34.08 -17.75 -3.70
C ARG A 159 -33.83 -16.26 -3.94
N GLN A 160 -33.58 -15.50 -2.87
CA GLN A 160 -33.03 -14.16 -3.00
C GLN A 160 -31.75 -14.29 -3.83
N GLU A 161 -31.84 -13.93 -5.11
CA GLU A 161 -30.65 -13.59 -5.86
C GLU A 161 -30.13 -12.33 -5.19
N ASN A 162 -29.09 -12.49 -4.38
CA ASN A 162 -28.30 -11.36 -3.96
C ASN A 162 -27.63 -10.84 -5.22
N LEU A 163 -28.29 -9.91 -5.93
CA LEU A 163 -27.62 -9.06 -6.88
C LEU A 163 -26.46 -8.42 -6.11
N GLY A 164 -25.24 -8.79 -6.49
CA GLY A 164 -24.04 -8.11 -6.00
C GLY A 164 -24.18 -6.62 -6.28
N LEU A 165 -23.72 -5.79 -5.35
CA LEU A 165 -23.70 -4.36 -5.59
C LEU A 165 -22.77 -4.08 -6.78
N THR A 166 -23.25 -3.38 -7.81
CA THR A 166 -22.36 -2.94 -8.90
C THR A 166 -21.26 -2.06 -8.31
N PRO A 167 -19.98 -2.40 -8.51
CA PRO A 167 -18.89 -1.60 -7.98
C PRO A 167 -18.97 -0.18 -8.55
N ARG A 168 -18.80 0.83 -7.69
CA ARG A 168 -18.56 2.20 -8.16
C ARG A 168 -17.16 2.22 -8.73
N MET A 169 -16.99 2.84 -9.88
CA MET A 169 -15.67 2.99 -10.48
C MET A 169 -14.81 3.85 -9.57
N LEU A 170 -13.66 3.31 -9.18
CA LEU A 170 -12.66 4.01 -8.41
C LEU A 170 -11.99 5.07 -9.29
N ARG A 171 -11.49 6.12 -8.65
CA ARG A 171 -10.71 7.15 -9.36
C ARG A 171 -9.46 6.50 -9.99
N PRO A 172 -9.17 6.75 -11.28
CA PRO A 172 -8.12 6.04 -12.02
C PRO A 172 -6.68 6.48 -11.71
N GLY A 173 -6.47 7.60 -11.01
CA GLY A 173 -5.15 8.08 -10.60
C GLY A 173 -5.17 8.71 -9.20
N ARG A 174 -4.15 8.41 -8.38
CA ARG A 174 -3.99 8.96 -7.03
C ARG A 174 -2.68 9.71 -6.92
N VAL A 175 -2.68 10.78 -6.15
CA VAL A 175 -1.48 11.58 -5.91
C VAL A 175 -0.51 10.81 -5.01
N ARG A 176 -1.05 10.00 -4.09
CA ARG A 176 -0.28 9.12 -3.21
C ARG A 176 0.72 8.22 -3.94
N ASP A 177 0.34 7.67 -5.10
CA ASP A 177 1.16 6.68 -5.83
C ASP A 177 2.47 7.28 -6.38
N LEU A 178 2.57 8.61 -6.46
CA LEU A 178 3.81 9.30 -6.83
C LEU A 178 4.83 9.35 -5.68
N PHE A 179 4.38 9.17 -4.44
CA PHE A 179 5.24 9.26 -3.27
C PHE A 179 5.77 7.89 -2.84
N PRO A 180 7.07 7.78 -2.49
CA PRO A 180 7.51 6.69 -1.65
C PRO A 180 6.92 6.90 -0.25
N ALA A 181 6.18 5.89 0.23
CA ALA A 181 5.65 5.86 1.59
C ALA A 181 6.66 5.21 2.53
N GLU A 182 7.01 5.90 3.61
CA GLU A 182 7.81 5.40 4.73
C GLU A 182 6.90 5.21 5.96
N ARG A 183 7.26 4.32 6.89
CA ARG A 183 6.50 4.13 8.13
C ARG A 183 7.11 4.92 9.28
N THR A 184 6.29 5.47 10.17
CA THR A 184 6.76 6.20 11.36
C THR A 184 5.95 5.87 12.62
N THR A 185 6.58 6.00 13.78
CA THR A 185 5.94 5.87 15.11
C THR A 185 5.98 7.17 15.91
N ALA A 186 6.40 8.29 15.31
CA ALA A 186 6.28 9.62 15.89
C ALA A 186 4.90 10.23 15.63
N ASN A 187 4.45 11.21 16.41
CA ASN A 187 3.23 12.01 16.15
C ASN A 187 3.53 13.30 15.38
N LEU A 188 4.79 13.74 15.42
CA LEU A 188 5.25 14.95 14.76
C LEU A 188 6.67 14.67 14.25
N LEU A 189 6.91 15.01 13.00
CA LEU A 189 8.21 14.86 12.36
C LEU A 189 8.89 16.23 12.34
N TRP A 190 10.17 16.26 12.71
CA TRP A 190 10.99 17.46 12.61
C TRP A 190 11.90 17.33 11.41
N GLY A 191 11.83 18.31 10.51
CA GLY A 191 12.73 18.44 9.38
C GLY A 191 13.50 19.76 9.43
N ILE A 192 14.54 19.82 8.62
CA ILE A 192 15.31 21.03 8.40
C ILE A 192 15.24 21.31 6.91
N ARG A 193 14.65 22.45 6.54
CA ARG A 193 14.63 22.91 5.15
C ARG A 193 15.84 23.78 4.91
N GLU A 194 16.55 23.49 3.84
CA GLU A 194 17.54 24.41 3.29
C GLU A 194 16.79 25.42 2.42
N THR A 195 16.88 26.71 2.76
CA THR A 195 16.21 27.79 2.02
C THR A 195 17.15 28.53 1.07
N GLY A 196 18.47 28.33 1.22
CA GLY A 196 19.45 29.04 0.42
C GLY A 196 20.86 28.48 0.56
N PHE A 197 21.48 28.20 -0.58
CA PHE A 197 22.91 27.92 -0.68
C PHE A 197 23.58 28.99 -1.54
N THR A 198 24.39 29.84 -0.91
CA THR A 198 25.21 30.78 -1.66
C THR A 198 26.59 30.18 -1.87
N ASN A 199 26.78 29.56 -3.04
CA ASN A 199 28.09 29.04 -3.42
C ASN A 199 29.02 30.19 -3.84
N ARG A 200 30.00 30.52 -2.98
CA ARG A 200 31.05 31.49 -3.31
C ARG A 200 32.37 30.81 -3.73
N ALA A 201 32.34 29.52 -4.05
CA ALA A 201 33.54 28.81 -4.51
C ALA A 201 34.13 29.50 -5.74
N ALA A 202 35.41 29.86 -5.66
CA ALA A 202 36.17 30.48 -6.72
C ALA A 202 37.62 29.98 -6.69
N ALA A 203 38.33 30.12 -7.81
CA ALA A 203 39.77 29.87 -7.84
C ALA A 203 40.47 30.88 -6.92
N VAL A 204 41.25 30.38 -5.94
CA VAL A 204 41.96 31.21 -4.97
C VAL A 204 43.45 31.20 -5.33
N PRO A 205 44.07 32.35 -5.61
CA PRO A 205 45.50 32.42 -5.85
C PRO A 205 46.28 32.03 -4.59
N GLU A 206 47.42 31.35 -4.77
CA GLU A 206 48.24 30.84 -3.66
C GLU A 206 48.80 31.98 -2.78
N ARG A 207 49.10 33.13 -3.39
CA ARG A 207 49.57 34.34 -2.70
C ARG A 207 48.81 35.58 -3.17
N ARG A 208 48.63 36.52 -2.25
CA ARG A 208 48.17 37.89 -2.50
C ARG A 208 49.11 38.87 -1.80
N ALA A 209 49.05 40.14 -2.19
CA ALA A 209 49.79 41.20 -1.51
C ALA A 209 49.49 41.25 -0.01
N ALA A 210 50.27 42.02 0.76
CA ALA A 210 50.14 42.16 2.21
C ALA A 210 48.72 42.53 2.70
N ASN A 211 47.91 43.17 1.84
CA ASN A 211 46.53 43.55 2.12
C ASN A 211 45.49 42.42 1.90
N GLY A 212 45.91 41.25 1.39
CA GLY A 212 45.05 40.10 1.18
C GLY A 212 44.05 40.21 0.01
N VAL A 213 44.11 41.29 -0.79
CA VAL A 213 43.17 41.58 -1.88
C VAL A 213 43.88 41.72 -3.23
N ASP A 214 45.03 42.39 -3.29
CA ASP A 214 45.71 42.65 -4.55
C ASP A 214 46.58 41.47 -5.04
N ALA A 215 47.02 41.54 -6.30
CA ALA A 215 47.93 40.56 -6.90
C ALA A 215 49.25 40.46 -6.10
N PRO A 216 49.87 39.27 -6.02
CA PRO A 216 51.09 39.08 -5.23
C PRO A 216 52.22 39.99 -5.73
N THR A 217 52.96 40.59 -4.80
CA THR A 217 54.09 41.49 -5.11
C THR A 217 55.41 40.71 -5.25
N GLY A 218 55.42 39.42 -4.87
CA GLY A 218 56.61 38.55 -4.89
C GLY A 218 57.54 38.76 -3.69
N GLY A 219 57.11 39.56 -2.70
CA GLY A 219 57.88 39.92 -1.53
C GLY A 219 57.60 39.04 -0.31
N PRO A 220 58.46 39.09 0.73
CA PRO A 220 58.27 38.33 1.97
C PRO A 220 57.04 38.78 2.79
N THR A 221 56.41 39.89 2.41
CA THR A 221 55.19 40.45 3.03
C THR A 221 53.88 39.94 2.41
N ASP A 222 53.94 39.13 1.35
CA ASP A 222 52.76 38.56 0.71
C ASP A 222 52.08 37.52 1.62
N VAL A 223 50.74 37.58 1.70
CA VAL A 223 49.92 36.69 2.53
C VAL A 223 49.25 35.63 1.66
N TYR A 224 48.85 34.52 2.26
CA TYR A 224 48.04 33.52 1.56
C TYR A 224 46.69 34.10 1.14
N GLY A 225 46.22 33.74 -0.06
CA GLY A 225 44.95 34.22 -0.58
C GLY A 225 43.77 33.79 0.31
N LEU A 226 42.94 34.75 0.72
CA LEU A 226 41.74 34.46 1.52
C LEU A 226 40.74 33.66 0.69
N LYS A 227 40.33 32.50 1.22
CA LYS A 227 39.32 31.66 0.56
C LYS A 227 37.93 32.26 0.77
N PRO A 228 37.09 32.33 -0.27
CA PRO A 228 35.71 32.77 -0.12
C PRO A 228 34.91 31.76 0.70
N ARG A 229 34.04 32.26 1.58
CA ARG A 229 33.16 31.44 2.42
C ARG A 229 31.79 31.30 1.77
N SER A 230 31.38 30.08 1.48
CA SER A 230 29.99 29.76 1.12
C SER A 230 29.10 29.78 2.36
N ASP A 231 27.83 30.10 2.16
CA ASP A 231 26.83 30.19 3.24
C ASP A 231 25.64 29.28 2.96
N LEU A 232 25.07 28.74 4.03
CA LEU A 232 23.98 27.77 4.02
C LEU A 232 22.92 28.22 5.04
N THR A 233 21.74 28.60 4.56
CA THR A 233 20.61 28.98 5.42
C THR A 233 19.64 27.83 5.57
N VAL A 234 19.42 27.42 6.82
CA VAL A 234 18.50 26.33 7.18
C VAL A 234 17.41 26.82 8.13
N VAL A 235 16.19 26.31 7.95
CA VAL A 235 15.02 26.63 8.76
C VAL A 235 14.43 25.34 9.32
N PRO A 236 14.23 25.22 10.65
CA PRO A 236 13.53 24.09 11.21
C PRO A 236 12.04 24.15 10.85
N VAL A 237 11.49 23.03 10.41
CA VAL A 237 10.07 22.88 10.07
C VAL A 237 9.51 21.65 10.77
N SER A 238 8.32 21.79 11.35
CA SER A 238 7.55 20.68 11.91
C SER A 238 6.51 20.20 10.91
N TYR A 239 6.39 18.88 10.76
CA TYR A 239 5.35 18.23 9.97
C TYR A 239 4.45 17.44 10.92
N PRO A 240 3.22 17.92 11.19
CA PRO A 240 2.27 17.17 11.99
C PRO A 240 1.76 15.96 11.22
N ILE A 241 1.43 14.88 11.94
CA ILE A 241 0.73 13.73 11.38
C ILE A 241 -0.76 13.95 11.59
N ALA A 242 -1.51 13.99 10.49
CA ALA A 242 -2.94 14.17 10.48
C ALA A 242 -3.67 12.83 10.61
N THR A 243 -4.80 12.82 11.31
CA THR A 243 -5.71 11.67 11.33
C THR A 243 -6.84 11.94 10.34
N ILE A 244 -6.93 11.12 9.29
CA ILE A 244 -8.00 11.18 8.30
C ILE A 244 -8.96 10.04 8.62
N ALA A 245 -10.18 10.37 9.00
CA ALA A 245 -11.17 9.37 9.38
C ALA A 245 -12.56 9.75 8.89
N HIS A 246 -13.39 8.74 8.66
CA HIS A 246 -14.82 8.93 8.52
C HIS A 246 -15.57 7.73 9.11
N ILE A 247 -16.87 7.94 9.30
CA ILE A 247 -17.76 6.97 9.90
C ILE A 247 -18.97 6.77 9.00
N MET A 248 -19.40 5.53 8.85
CA MET A 248 -20.65 5.19 8.21
C MET A 248 -21.49 4.30 9.14
N TYR A 249 -22.81 4.50 9.08
CA TYR A 249 -23.78 3.64 9.75
C TYR A 249 -24.33 2.62 8.76
N ALA A 250 -24.34 1.35 9.14
CA ALA A 250 -24.93 0.25 8.39
C ALA A 250 -25.97 -0.48 9.26
N HIS A 251 -26.96 -1.12 8.64
CA HIS A 251 -27.91 -1.95 9.38
C HIS A 251 -27.23 -3.24 9.85
N ARG A 252 -27.63 -3.79 11.01
CA ARG A 252 -27.01 -5.00 11.58
C ARG A 252 -27.08 -6.20 10.63
N ASN A 253 -28.15 -6.35 9.86
CA ASN A 253 -28.26 -7.44 8.88
C ASN A 253 -27.17 -7.38 7.80
N THR A 254 -26.59 -6.20 7.53
CA THR A 254 -25.48 -6.07 6.59
C THR A 254 -24.20 -6.71 7.12
N LEU A 255 -24.04 -6.89 8.44
CA LEU A 255 -22.92 -7.67 9.02
C LEU A 255 -23.13 -9.18 8.90
N GLU A 256 -24.38 -9.63 8.84
CA GLU A 256 -24.70 -11.05 8.60
C GLU A 256 -24.48 -11.40 7.10
N ASP A 257 -24.62 -10.41 6.21
CA ASP A 257 -24.37 -10.52 4.77
C ASP A 257 -22.91 -10.15 4.37
N GLU A 258 -21.97 -11.09 4.56
CA GLU A 258 -20.53 -10.92 4.28
C GLU A 258 -20.19 -10.23 2.92
N PRO A 259 -20.78 -10.62 1.77
CA PRO A 259 -20.40 -10.03 0.49
C PRO A 259 -20.79 -8.54 0.36
N ARG A 260 -21.87 -8.13 1.03
CA ARG A 260 -22.35 -6.73 0.99
C ARG A 260 -21.48 -5.83 1.86
N LEU A 261 -21.06 -6.32 3.02
CA LEU A 261 -20.17 -5.58 3.91
C LEU A 261 -18.80 -5.36 3.28
N ARG A 262 -18.22 -6.39 2.65
CA ARG A 262 -16.94 -6.29 1.92
C ARG A 262 -17.00 -5.21 0.84
N GLY A 263 -18.04 -5.24 0.00
CA GLY A 263 -18.22 -4.24 -1.06
C GLY A 263 -18.38 -2.83 -0.52
N LEU A 264 -19.08 -2.65 0.60
CA LEU A 264 -19.27 -1.33 1.21
C LEU A 264 -17.96 -0.76 1.78
N ILE A 265 -17.21 -1.58 2.51
CA ILE A 265 -15.94 -1.20 3.12
C ILE A 265 -14.93 -0.80 2.03
N ASP A 266 -14.71 -1.66 1.05
CA ASP A 266 -13.69 -1.43 0.02
C ASP A 266 -14.04 -0.23 -0.87
N ARG A 267 -15.31 -0.10 -1.25
CA ARG A 267 -15.78 0.91 -2.21
C ARG A 267 -15.97 2.28 -1.61
N ASP A 268 -16.59 2.36 -0.44
CA ASP A 268 -17.02 3.64 0.12
C ASP A 268 -16.12 4.06 1.27
N MET A 269 -15.69 3.12 2.13
CA MET A 269 -14.85 3.46 3.27
C MET A 269 -13.38 3.66 2.90
N ILE A 270 -12.75 2.70 2.22
CA ILE A 270 -11.32 2.83 1.86
C ILE A 270 -11.12 3.93 0.82
N ASP A 271 -11.97 3.99 -0.20
CA ASP A 271 -11.87 5.00 -1.25
C ASP A 271 -12.11 6.42 -0.71
N GLY A 272 -13.07 6.59 0.21
CA GLY A 272 -13.37 7.88 0.82
C GLY A 272 -12.19 8.47 1.62
N ILE A 273 -11.45 7.62 2.37
CA ILE A 273 -10.23 8.08 3.05
C ILE A 273 -9.19 8.51 2.03
N LYS A 274 -8.91 7.67 1.04
CA LYS A 274 -7.88 7.97 0.04
C LYS A 274 -8.23 9.20 -0.81
N MET A 275 -9.52 9.48 -1.05
CA MET A 275 -9.96 10.72 -1.72
C MET A 275 -9.68 11.96 -0.87
N GLN A 276 -9.94 11.88 0.44
CA GLN A 276 -9.65 12.95 1.37
C GLN A 276 -8.14 13.13 1.59
N GLU A 277 -7.39 12.04 1.56
CA GLU A 277 -5.93 12.03 1.61
C GLU A 277 -5.32 12.79 0.43
N ASP A 278 -5.71 12.48 -0.81
CA ASP A 278 -5.27 13.22 -2.01
C ASP A 278 -5.56 14.73 -1.86
N TRP A 279 -6.73 15.09 -1.32
CA TRP A 279 -7.09 16.49 -1.10
C TRP A 279 -6.21 17.16 -0.05
N GLN A 280 -5.90 16.49 1.06
CA GLN A 280 -5.02 17.00 2.11
C GLN A 280 -3.56 17.12 1.62
N ILE A 281 -3.07 16.16 0.82
CA ILE A 281 -1.74 16.21 0.21
C ILE A 281 -1.60 17.42 -0.72
N LEU A 282 -2.63 17.73 -1.52
CA LEU A 282 -2.60 18.87 -2.42
C LEU A 282 -2.88 20.20 -1.70
N TYR A 283 -4.00 20.30 -0.99
CA TYR A 283 -4.60 21.56 -0.51
C TYR A 283 -4.67 21.71 1.00
N GLY A 284 -4.14 20.77 1.78
CA GLY A 284 -4.14 20.88 3.24
C GLY A 284 -3.59 22.22 3.73
N ASP A 285 -4.30 22.88 4.64
CA ASP A 285 -4.00 24.25 5.10
C ASP A 285 -2.89 24.31 6.17
N GLY A 286 -2.48 23.15 6.71
CA GLY A 286 -1.50 23.05 7.79
C GLY A 286 -1.97 23.65 9.12
N VAL A 287 -3.27 23.91 9.28
CA VAL A 287 -3.83 24.48 10.51
C VAL A 287 -4.47 23.38 11.36
N GLY A 288 -4.15 23.37 12.65
CA GLY A 288 -4.69 22.38 13.58
C GLY A 288 -4.21 20.97 13.28
N GLU A 289 -5.14 20.09 12.92
CA GLU A 289 -4.87 18.67 12.64
C GLU A 289 -4.74 18.36 11.13
N ASN A 290 -4.87 19.37 10.26
CA ASN A 290 -4.71 19.20 8.82
C ASN A 290 -3.23 19.09 8.40
N LEU A 291 -2.98 18.40 7.29
CA LEU A 291 -1.67 18.38 6.66
C LEU A 291 -1.33 19.74 6.06
N THR A 292 -0.04 20.05 5.94
CA THR A 292 0.42 21.13 5.07
C THR A 292 0.55 20.59 3.65
N GLY A 293 -0.42 20.87 2.79
CA GLY A 293 -0.43 20.42 1.41
C GLY A 293 0.59 21.15 0.53
N LEU A 294 0.86 20.61 -0.66
CA LEU A 294 1.81 21.18 -1.61
C LEU A 294 1.47 22.63 -2.01
N PHE A 295 0.19 22.96 -2.19
CA PHE A 295 -0.24 24.31 -2.57
C PHE A 295 -0.03 25.36 -1.49
N ASN A 296 -0.04 24.96 -0.22
CA ASN A 296 0.15 25.85 0.93
C ASN A 296 1.58 25.80 1.49
N THR A 297 2.45 24.97 0.91
CA THR A 297 3.83 24.86 1.36
C THR A 297 4.66 26.06 0.89
N SER A 298 5.20 26.82 1.84
CA SER A 298 6.10 27.93 1.55
C SER A 298 7.38 27.46 0.84
N GLY A 299 7.79 28.20 -0.19
CA GLY A 299 8.97 27.91 -1.01
C GLY A 299 8.70 27.10 -2.28
N VAL A 300 7.47 26.65 -2.50
CA VAL A 300 7.08 25.99 -3.76
C VAL A 300 7.08 27.02 -4.88
N GLN A 301 7.69 26.67 -6.01
CA GLN A 301 7.76 27.59 -7.14
C GLN A 301 6.39 27.70 -7.81
N THR A 302 6.09 28.88 -8.36
CA THR A 302 4.89 29.09 -9.18
C THR A 302 5.28 29.30 -10.64
N TYR A 303 4.43 28.89 -11.56
CA TYR A 303 4.55 29.15 -12.98
C TYR A 303 3.19 29.55 -13.55
N THR A 304 3.16 30.60 -14.34
CA THR A 304 1.96 31.01 -15.09
C THR A 304 2.25 30.81 -16.57
N GLY A 305 1.30 30.17 -17.25
CA GLY A 305 1.33 29.96 -18.68
C GLY A 305 1.51 31.26 -19.45
N ASN A 306 2.16 31.15 -20.60
CA ASN A 306 2.26 32.23 -21.57
C ASN A 306 1.33 31.89 -22.72
N SER A 307 0.43 32.81 -23.09
CA SER A 307 -0.55 32.58 -24.17
C SER A 307 0.08 32.42 -25.55
N ALA A 308 1.36 32.78 -25.72
CA ALA A 308 2.10 32.50 -26.94
C ALA A 308 2.62 31.04 -27.03
N ASP A 309 2.62 30.31 -25.92
CA ASP A 309 3.09 28.93 -25.84
C ASP A 309 1.91 27.96 -25.80
N SER A 310 2.04 26.84 -26.50
CA SER A 310 1.08 25.74 -26.38
C SER A 310 1.08 25.13 -24.98
N LEU A 311 0.01 24.42 -24.61
CA LEU A 311 -0.14 23.84 -23.28
C LEU A 311 0.99 22.87 -22.94
N SER A 312 1.40 22.03 -23.89
CA SER A 312 2.56 21.14 -23.74
C SER A 312 3.87 21.91 -23.52
N ALA A 313 4.09 23.04 -24.20
CA ALA A 313 5.25 23.90 -24.01
C ALA A 313 5.25 24.58 -22.63
N GLN A 314 4.08 24.95 -22.11
CA GLN A 314 3.92 25.48 -20.76
C GLN A 314 4.39 24.47 -19.70
N VAL A 315 4.01 23.19 -19.83
CA VAL A 315 4.52 22.10 -18.96
C VAL A 315 6.05 21.98 -19.06
N ARG A 316 6.62 22.06 -20.28
CA ARG A 316 8.08 21.98 -20.48
C ARG A 316 8.84 23.13 -19.85
N ARG A 317 8.30 24.35 -19.87
CA ARG A 317 8.90 25.53 -19.23
C ARG A 317 8.84 25.42 -17.71
N ALA A 318 7.73 24.91 -17.18
CA ALA A 318 7.60 24.64 -15.75
C ALA A 318 8.60 23.54 -15.30
N MET A 319 8.81 22.50 -16.11
CA MET A 319 9.87 21.50 -15.90
C MET A 319 11.26 22.12 -15.80
N THR A 320 11.59 23.08 -16.68
CA THR A 320 12.88 23.78 -16.65
C THR A 320 13.10 24.53 -15.34
N ARG A 321 12.05 25.08 -14.69
CA ARG A 321 12.19 25.75 -13.39
C ARG A 321 12.63 24.80 -12.27
N SER A 322 12.10 23.57 -12.25
CA SER A 322 12.54 22.54 -11.32
C SER A 322 14.01 22.12 -11.60
N ILE A 323 14.36 21.95 -12.88
CA ILE A 323 15.75 21.62 -13.30
C ILE A 323 16.75 22.71 -12.92
N LEU A 324 16.37 24.00 -13.03
CA LEU A 324 17.20 25.12 -12.61
C LEU A 324 17.43 25.16 -11.09
N ALA A 325 16.53 24.56 -10.31
CA ALA A 325 16.71 24.30 -8.89
C ALA A 325 17.51 23.01 -8.59
N TYR A 326 18.12 22.39 -9.62
CA TYR A 326 18.88 21.14 -9.55
C TYR A 326 18.06 19.88 -9.20
N PHE A 327 16.74 19.94 -9.33
CA PHE A 327 15.86 18.78 -9.15
C PHE A 327 15.30 18.33 -10.49
N MET A 328 15.44 17.04 -10.81
CA MET A 328 14.81 16.47 -11.99
C MET A 328 13.40 16.02 -11.62
N PRO A 329 12.34 16.63 -12.19
CA PRO A 329 10.98 16.17 -11.94
C PRO A 329 10.76 14.81 -12.60
N ASN A 330 9.94 13.98 -11.96
CA ASN A 330 9.61 12.62 -12.40
C ASN A 330 8.11 12.43 -12.69
N GLY A 331 7.24 13.31 -12.21
CA GLY A 331 5.81 13.22 -12.47
C GLY A 331 5.09 14.56 -12.46
N VAL A 332 3.91 14.58 -13.07
CA VAL A 332 2.99 15.73 -13.10
C VAL A 332 1.57 15.28 -12.73
N VAL A 333 0.92 16.09 -11.90
CA VAL A 333 -0.48 15.93 -11.48
C VAL A 333 -1.30 17.03 -12.15
N MET A 334 -2.38 16.67 -12.83
CA MET A 334 -3.29 17.61 -13.49
C MET A 334 -4.73 17.08 -13.54
N HIS A 335 -5.66 17.94 -13.92
CA HIS A 335 -7.06 17.54 -14.04
C HIS A 335 -7.26 16.71 -15.33
N PRO A 336 -8.17 15.73 -15.36
CA PRO A 336 -8.44 14.93 -16.57
C PRO A 336 -8.86 15.76 -17.79
N LEU A 337 -9.57 16.89 -17.59
CA LEU A 337 -9.93 17.81 -18.69
C LEU A 337 -8.70 18.53 -19.27
N ASP A 338 -7.74 18.91 -18.42
CA ASP A 338 -6.49 19.52 -18.87
C ASP A 338 -5.63 18.50 -19.62
N TRP A 339 -5.65 17.24 -19.16
CA TRP A 339 -4.98 16.13 -19.84
C TRP A 339 -5.56 15.87 -21.24
N GLU A 340 -6.89 15.84 -21.36
CA GLU A 340 -7.58 15.73 -22.65
C GLU A 340 -7.17 16.85 -23.62
N ASN A 341 -7.19 18.11 -23.16
CA ASN A 341 -6.80 19.26 -23.99
C ASN A 341 -5.35 19.15 -24.48
N LEU A 342 -4.48 18.56 -23.67
CA LEU A 342 -3.07 18.40 -23.96
C LEU A 342 -2.82 17.21 -24.92
N GLU A 343 -3.60 16.13 -24.82
CA GLU A 343 -3.60 15.03 -25.82
C GLU A 343 -4.16 15.47 -27.18
N LEU A 344 -5.14 16.37 -27.18
CA LEU A 344 -5.76 16.90 -28.39
C LEU A 344 -4.97 18.04 -29.05
N GLU A 345 -3.83 18.44 -28.47
CA GLU A 345 -2.96 19.50 -29.00
C GLU A 345 -2.41 19.12 -30.39
N LYS A 346 -2.60 20.01 -31.37
CA LYS A 346 -2.14 19.83 -32.76
C LYS A 346 -1.13 20.89 -33.16
N ASP A 347 -0.15 20.47 -33.94
CA ASP A 347 0.77 21.36 -34.66
C ASP A 347 0.05 22.06 -35.83
N ALA A 348 0.67 23.09 -36.41
CA ALA A 348 0.17 23.82 -37.59
C ALA A 348 -0.12 22.92 -38.79
N ASN A 349 0.51 21.74 -38.85
CA ASN A 349 0.28 20.72 -39.88
C ASN A 349 -0.90 19.77 -39.58
N GLY A 350 -1.62 19.97 -38.47
CA GLY A 350 -2.75 19.13 -38.04
C GLY A 350 -2.36 17.80 -37.38
N ALA A 351 -1.06 17.54 -37.20
CA ALA A 351 -0.55 16.38 -36.48
C ALA A 351 -0.60 16.60 -34.96
N TYR A 352 -0.92 15.57 -34.19
CA TYR A 352 -0.90 15.65 -32.72
C TYR A 352 0.54 15.84 -32.22
N VAL A 353 0.74 16.86 -31.37
CA VAL A 353 2.07 17.20 -30.80
C VAL A 353 2.51 16.12 -29.82
N ILE A 354 1.56 15.58 -29.07
CA ILE A 354 1.78 14.48 -28.15
C ILE A 354 1.19 13.22 -28.75
N ALA A 355 2.07 12.44 -29.36
CA ALA A 355 1.72 11.11 -29.85
C ALA A 355 1.78 10.14 -28.67
N VAL A 356 0.61 9.81 -28.10
CA VAL A 356 0.50 8.60 -27.27
C VAL A 356 0.74 7.41 -28.20
N SER A 357 1.83 6.67 -27.97
CA SER A 357 2.08 5.43 -28.71
C SER A 357 1.04 4.38 -28.29
N VAL A 358 -0.07 4.33 -29.03
CA VAL A 358 -1.18 3.40 -28.80
C VAL A 358 -0.73 1.93 -28.91
N ALA A 359 0.41 1.66 -29.56
CA ALA A 359 0.91 0.31 -29.81
C ALA A 359 1.42 -0.43 -28.56
N VAL A 360 1.76 0.25 -27.46
CA VAL A 360 2.39 -0.35 -26.26
C VAL A 360 1.53 -0.22 -25.00
N GLY A 361 0.23 0.06 -25.14
CA GLY A 361 -0.68 0.17 -24.00
C GLY A 361 -0.74 1.55 -23.35
N GLY A 362 -0.38 2.61 -24.08
CA GLY A 362 -0.75 3.99 -23.76
C GLY A 362 -0.38 4.46 -22.34
N GLU A 363 0.90 4.37 -21.97
CA GLU A 363 1.37 5.01 -20.73
C GLU A 363 1.20 6.53 -20.84
N LYS A 364 0.45 7.14 -19.91
CA LYS A 364 0.24 8.60 -19.84
C LYS A 364 1.55 9.28 -19.47
N ARG A 365 2.25 9.80 -20.48
CA ARG A 365 3.53 10.50 -20.30
C ARG A 365 3.61 11.77 -21.13
N VAL A 366 4.14 12.82 -20.51
CA VAL A 366 4.45 14.10 -21.18
C VAL A 366 5.85 14.54 -20.82
N TRP A 367 6.66 14.85 -21.84
CA TRP A 367 8.07 15.24 -21.65
C TRP A 367 8.89 14.27 -20.78
N ARG A 368 8.57 12.96 -20.86
CA ARG A 368 9.15 11.87 -20.04
C ARG A 368 8.77 11.90 -18.56
N LEU A 369 7.78 12.71 -18.17
CA LEU A 369 7.15 12.69 -16.85
C LEU A 369 5.96 11.74 -16.87
N ASP A 370 5.78 11.00 -15.79
CA ASP A 370 4.57 10.22 -15.57
C ASP A 370 3.41 11.17 -15.21
N VAL A 371 2.24 10.95 -15.82
CA VAL A 371 1.09 11.84 -15.68
C VAL A 371 0.02 11.15 -14.83
N VAL A 372 -0.33 11.80 -13.73
CA VAL A 372 -1.45 11.41 -12.87
C VAL A 372 -2.60 12.38 -13.08
N ASP A 373 -3.62 11.92 -13.79
CA ASP A 373 -4.87 12.65 -14.01
C ASP A 373 -5.86 12.36 -12.88
N THR A 374 -6.11 13.36 -12.03
CA THR A 374 -6.98 13.23 -10.87
C THR A 374 -7.94 14.41 -10.78
N PRO A 375 -9.25 14.19 -10.57
CA PRO A 375 -10.19 15.28 -10.32
C PRO A 375 -9.99 15.92 -8.93
N ALA A 376 -9.00 15.47 -8.15
CA ALA A 376 -8.64 16.14 -6.90
C ALA A 376 -8.07 17.54 -7.14
N ILE A 377 -7.29 17.73 -8.23
CA ILE A 377 -6.71 19.03 -8.57
C ILE A 377 -7.72 19.88 -9.35
N GLN A 378 -7.72 21.18 -9.09
CA GLN A 378 -8.58 22.14 -9.80
C GLN A 378 -8.18 22.23 -11.28
N GLU A 379 -9.18 22.37 -12.15
CA GLU A 379 -9.01 22.60 -13.58
C GLU A 379 -8.13 23.84 -13.85
N GLY A 380 -7.32 23.78 -14.91
CA GLY A 380 -6.37 24.82 -15.28
C GLY A 380 -5.14 24.90 -14.37
N ARG A 381 -4.99 24.00 -13.39
CA ARG A 381 -3.82 23.93 -12.52
C ARG A 381 -3.12 22.58 -12.65
N PHE A 382 -1.79 22.63 -12.57
CA PHE A 382 -0.96 21.43 -12.53
C PHE A 382 0.13 21.56 -11.49
N VAL A 383 0.60 20.43 -10.98
CA VAL A 383 1.76 20.35 -10.08
C VAL A 383 2.75 19.39 -10.66
N LEU A 384 3.98 19.83 -10.84
CA LEU A 384 5.10 18.96 -11.21
C LEU A 384 6.19 19.05 -10.16
N GLY A 385 6.97 17.99 -10.01
CA GLY A 385 8.12 18.02 -9.14
C GLY A 385 8.85 16.70 -9.09
N ALA A 386 9.87 16.67 -8.23
CA ALA A 386 10.63 15.48 -7.92
C ALA A 386 9.98 14.73 -6.75
N TRP A 387 8.97 13.92 -7.06
CA TRP A 387 8.29 13.07 -6.09
C TRP A 387 9.29 12.06 -5.50
N GLY A 388 9.35 11.96 -4.17
CA GLY A 388 10.24 11.08 -3.42
C GLY A 388 11.58 11.67 -2.99
N THR A 389 12.18 12.57 -3.77
CA THR A 389 13.37 13.33 -3.31
C THR A 389 12.96 14.67 -2.70
N GLY A 390 11.96 15.33 -3.27
CA GLY A 390 11.49 16.64 -2.82
C GLY A 390 10.49 16.57 -1.67
N ALA A 391 9.64 15.56 -1.69
CA ALA A 391 8.68 15.27 -0.64
C ALA A 391 8.43 13.77 -0.51
N LYS A 392 8.07 13.37 0.71
CA LYS A 392 7.85 11.98 1.13
C LYS A 392 6.61 11.87 1.99
N LEU A 393 5.96 10.72 1.91
CA LEU A 393 4.82 10.40 2.75
C LEU A 393 5.27 9.52 3.91
N TYR A 394 4.75 9.80 5.10
CA TYR A 394 5.00 9.02 6.31
C TYR A 394 3.70 8.48 6.87
N ASP A 395 3.52 7.16 6.80
CA ASP A 395 2.39 6.47 7.39
C ASP A 395 2.69 6.14 8.86
N ARG A 396 1.87 6.65 9.77
CA ARG A 396 1.88 6.23 11.17
C ARG A 396 0.97 5.04 11.41
N GLU A 397 -0.21 5.09 10.82
CA GLU A 397 -1.21 4.03 10.88
C GLU A 397 -1.78 3.91 9.48
N GLN A 398 -1.65 2.72 8.88
CA GLN A 398 -2.31 2.43 7.61
C GLN A 398 -3.83 2.38 7.82
N VAL A 399 -4.59 2.45 6.73
CA VAL A 399 -6.05 2.38 6.76
C VAL A 399 -6.53 1.21 7.65
N ASN A 400 -7.20 1.56 8.74
CA ASN A 400 -7.71 0.63 9.73
C ASN A 400 -9.23 0.76 9.83
N ILE A 401 -9.91 -0.38 9.95
CA ILE A 401 -11.38 -0.45 10.02
C ILE A 401 -11.78 -1.01 11.37
N GLN A 402 -12.64 -0.28 12.07
CA GLN A 402 -13.20 -0.68 13.36
C GLN A 402 -14.72 -0.66 13.29
N VAL A 403 -15.34 -1.69 13.85
CA VAL A 403 -16.80 -1.85 13.86
C VAL A 403 -17.29 -1.84 15.30
N SER A 404 -18.31 -1.05 15.59
CA SER A 404 -18.92 -0.94 16.91
C SER A 404 -20.45 -1.03 16.84
N THR A 405 -21.01 -1.99 17.58
CA THR A 405 -22.45 -2.22 17.73
C THR A 405 -23.08 -1.41 18.87
N GLU A 406 -22.26 -0.80 19.72
CA GLU A 406 -22.69 -0.16 20.98
C GLU A 406 -22.45 1.36 20.98
N ASN A 407 -22.20 1.96 19.80
CA ASN A 407 -22.02 3.40 19.69
C ASN A 407 -23.35 4.14 19.88
N ARG A 408 -23.49 4.93 20.95
CA ARG A 408 -24.68 5.76 21.24
C ARG A 408 -25.98 4.93 21.24
N ASP A 409 -27.00 5.38 20.50
CA ASP A 409 -28.32 4.76 20.38
C ASP A 409 -28.40 3.72 19.24
N MET A 410 -27.25 3.38 18.62
CA MET A 410 -27.22 2.43 17.49
C MET A 410 -27.63 1.01 17.91
N PHE A 411 -27.37 0.64 19.16
CA PHE A 411 -27.80 -0.63 19.73
C PHE A 411 -29.34 -0.77 19.74
N GLU A 412 -30.06 0.29 20.12
CA GLU A 412 -31.52 0.30 20.15
C GLU A 412 -32.11 0.29 18.72
N ARG A 413 -31.37 0.82 17.75
CA ARG A 413 -31.82 0.98 16.35
C ARG A 413 -31.40 -0.15 15.42
N ASN A 414 -30.76 -1.21 15.92
CA ASN A 414 -30.15 -2.27 15.11
C ASN A 414 -29.21 -1.73 14.02
N ALA A 415 -28.49 -0.64 14.34
CA ALA A 415 -27.49 -0.06 13.48
C ALA A 415 -26.10 -0.38 14.03
N VAL A 416 -25.10 -0.40 13.15
CA VAL A 416 -23.71 -0.62 13.49
C VAL A 416 -22.88 0.49 12.90
N THR A 417 -21.92 0.98 13.68
CA THR A 417 -20.99 2.03 13.27
C THR A 417 -19.73 1.38 12.72
N ILE A 418 -19.36 1.74 11.50
CA ILE A 418 -18.08 1.38 10.89
C ILE A 418 -17.24 2.64 10.85
N ARG A 419 -16.09 2.64 11.53
CA ARG A 419 -15.08 3.70 11.46
C ARG A 419 -13.94 3.21 10.58
N CYS A 420 -13.49 4.06 9.68
CA CYS A 420 -12.26 3.86 8.94
C CYS A 420 -11.34 5.04 9.27
N GLU A 421 -10.08 4.79 9.59
CA GLU A 421 -9.09 5.83 9.91
C GLU A 421 -7.70 5.51 9.37
N GLU A 422 -6.97 6.56 9.02
CA GLU A 422 -5.56 6.54 8.62
C GLU A 422 -4.82 7.68 9.31
N ARG A 423 -3.54 7.48 9.62
CA ARG A 423 -2.68 8.54 10.14
C ARG A 423 -1.46 8.70 9.25
N VAL A 424 -1.36 9.85 8.62
CA VAL A 424 -0.35 10.13 7.59
C VAL A 424 0.26 11.51 7.82
N GLY A 425 1.53 11.67 7.46
CA GLY A 425 2.26 12.94 7.47
C GLY A 425 2.91 13.19 6.12
N LEU A 426 2.82 14.43 5.62
CA LEU A 426 3.51 14.85 4.40
C LEU A 426 4.74 15.68 4.77
N VAL A 427 5.92 15.22 4.36
CA VAL A 427 7.18 15.92 4.58
C VAL A 427 7.65 16.50 3.24
N VAL A 428 7.80 17.82 3.17
CA VAL A 428 8.27 18.55 1.98
C VAL A 428 9.60 19.21 2.29
N ASP A 429 10.69 18.45 2.20
CA ASP A 429 12.02 18.93 2.58
C ASP A 429 12.62 19.93 1.58
N ARG A 430 12.28 19.78 0.30
CA ARG A 430 12.76 20.65 -0.80
C ARG A 430 11.57 21.22 -1.55
N PRO A 431 10.96 22.32 -1.05
CA PRO A 431 9.79 22.90 -1.69
C PRO A 431 10.11 23.46 -3.09
N GLU A 432 11.34 23.91 -3.32
CA GLU A 432 11.86 24.36 -4.61
C GLU A 432 11.86 23.28 -5.70
N SER A 433 11.78 22.00 -5.33
CA SER A 433 11.69 20.90 -6.30
C SER A 433 10.33 20.83 -6.99
N PHE A 434 9.29 21.43 -6.39
CA PHE A 434 7.93 21.48 -6.91
C PHE A 434 7.64 22.81 -7.61
N VAL A 435 6.85 22.73 -8.69
CA VAL A 435 6.36 23.88 -9.44
C VAL A 435 4.84 23.72 -9.60
N ILE A 436 4.11 24.69 -9.07
CA ILE A 436 2.66 24.82 -9.27
C ILE A 436 2.46 25.68 -10.50
N GLY A 437 1.91 25.08 -11.54
CA GLY A 437 1.58 25.72 -12.79
C GLY A 437 0.10 26.10 -12.88
N THR A 438 -0.18 27.26 -13.47
CA THR A 438 -1.51 27.61 -13.98
C THR A 438 -1.45 27.67 -15.49
N PHE A 439 -2.26 26.84 -16.16
CA PHE A 439 -2.40 26.89 -17.61
C PHE A 439 -2.99 28.24 -18.03
N THR A 440 -2.58 28.69 -19.21
CA THR A 440 -3.17 29.86 -19.87
C THR A 440 -3.53 29.43 -21.27
N GLU A 441 -4.77 29.65 -21.68
CA GLU A 441 -5.20 29.28 -23.03
C GLU A 441 -4.32 30.01 -24.06
N PRO A 442 -3.79 29.28 -25.06
CA PRO A 442 -3.05 29.91 -26.14
C PRO A 442 -3.98 30.81 -26.96
N ALA A 443 -3.46 31.97 -27.37
CA ALA A 443 -4.22 33.02 -28.07
C ALA A 443 -4.54 32.68 -29.52
#